data_AF-A0A7W1NYS5-F1
#
_entry.id   AF-A0A7W1NYS5-F1
#
_cell.length_a   1.000
_cell.length_b   1.000
_cell.length_c   1.000
_cell.angle_alpha   90.00
_cell.angle_beta   90.00
_cell.angle_gamma   90.00
#
_symmetry.space_group_name_H-M   'P 1'
#
loop_
_entity.id
_entity.type
_entity.pdbx_description
1 polymer ?
#
loop_
_entity_poly.entity_id
_entity_poly.type
_entity_poly.pdbx_seq_one_letter_code
_entity_poly.pdbx_strand_id
1 'polypeptide(L)'
;MSPFKIMTFNVKGSYYEDGENNWPLRANLNSDTINHFQPDLIGFQELQQGNIDHYAQTLNGYDYELGAETARENNSGSGYYCAIYWKTERFDKLDCGVFFLNETPDHYALDWGVT
;
A
#
# COMPACT_ATOMS: atom_id res chain seq x y z
N MET A 1 8.15 -25.14 -11.26
CA MET A 1 7.86 -23.81 -10.69
C MET A 1 7.54 -23.98 -9.21
N SER A 2 8.21 -23.24 -8.34
CA SER A 2 7.83 -23.17 -6.92
C SER A 2 6.55 -22.33 -6.76
N PRO A 3 5.66 -22.67 -5.82
CA PRO A 3 4.47 -21.87 -5.55
C PRO A 3 4.86 -20.44 -5.14
N PHE A 4 3.96 -19.49 -5.39
CA PHE A 4 4.11 -18.10 -4.95
C PHE A 4 3.32 -17.87 -3.66
N LYS A 5 3.86 -17.07 -2.76
CA LYS A 5 3.18 -16.59 -1.55
C LYS A 5 2.69 -15.17 -1.78
N ILE A 6 1.42 -14.93 -1.48
CA ILE A 6 0.79 -13.61 -1.66
C ILE A 6 0.28 -13.15 -0.29
N MET A 7 0.44 -11.85 -0.02
CA MET A 7 -0.08 -11.19 1.17
C MET A 7 -1.02 -10.06 0.76
N THR A 8 -2.14 -9.89 1.46
CA THR A 8 -2.91 -8.65 1.46
C THR A 8 -2.83 -8.04 2.85
N PHE A 9 -2.51 -6.75 2.95
CA PHE A 9 -2.23 -6.12 4.23
C PHE A 9 -2.69 -4.65 4.26
N ASN A 10 -3.79 -4.37 4.96
CA ASN A 10 -4.14 -3.00 5.30
C ASN A 10 -3.23 -2.54 6.46
N VAL A 11 -2.47 -1.47 6.23
CA VAL A 11 -1.48 -0.96 7.17
C VAL A 11 -1.97 0.24 7.95
N LYS A 12 -3.25 0.61 7.82
CA LYS A 12 -3.91 1.67 8.61
C LYS A 12 -3.11 2.98 8.60
N GLY A 13 -2.57 3.40 7.46
CA GLY A 13 -1.85 4.67 7.30
C GLY A 13 -0.65 4.89 8.23
N SER A 14 -0.02 6.05 8.07
CA SER A 14 1.04 6.57 8.91
C SER A 14 0.65 7.82 9.70
N TYR A 15 -0.44 8.51 9.32
CA TYR A 15 -0.77 9.84 9.82
C TYR A 15 -1.93 9.89 10.80
N TYR A 16 -2.57 8.74 11.08
CA TYR A 16 -3.67 8.71 12.05
C TYR A 16 -3.14 8.84 13.48
N GLU A 17 -3.80 9.70 14.26
CA GLU A 17 -3.68 9.71 15.72
C GLU A 17 -4.53 8.56 16.29
N ASP A 18 -3.87 7.45 16.59
CA ASP A 18 -4.42 6.18 17.07
C ASP A 18 -3.81 5.75 18.43
N GLY A 19 -3.33 6.73 19.21
CA GLY A 19 -2.80 6.52 20.55
C GLY A 19 -1.63 5.52 20.59
N GLU A 20 -1.82 4.42 21.32
CA GLU A 20 -0.82 3.34 21.45
C GLU A 20 -0.59 2.60 20.11
N ASN A 21 -1.51 2.72 19.15
CA ASN A 21 -1.41 2.13 17.82
C ASN A 21 -0.90 3.11 16.75
N ASN A 22 -0.39 4.27 17.16
CA ASN A 22 0.25 5.22 16.25
C ASN A 22 1.34 4.55 15.41
N TRP A 23 1.45 4.94 14.13
CA TRP A 23 2.36 4.30 13.18
C TRP A 23 3.80 4.13 13.68
N PRO A 24 4.46 5.14 14.28
CA PRO A 24 5.82 4.98 14.78
C PRO A 24 5.98 3.83 15.79
N LEU A 25 4.93 3.47 16.53
CA LEU A 25 4.95 2.40 17.53
C LEU A 25 4.73 1.01 16.92
N ARG A 26 4.19 0.92 15.70
CA ARG A 26 3.88 -0.35 15.02
C ARG A 26 4.62 -0.56 13.70
N ALA A 27 5.44 0.40 13.25
CA ALA A 27 6.18 0.33 12.00
C ALA A 27 7.11 -0.89 11.94
N ASN A 28 7.92 -1.10 12.99
CA ASN A 28 8.80 -2.26 13.09
C ASN A 28 8.04 -3.58 13.07
N LEU A 29 6.94 -3.68 13.83
CA LEU A 29 6.10 -4.88 13.83
C LEU A 29 5.52 -5.18 12.43
N ASN A 30 5.17 -4.15 11.66
CA ASN A 30 4.69 -4.31 10.28
C ASN A 30 5.79 -4.89 9.38
N SER A 31 6.98 -4.30 9.37
CA SER A 31 8.09 -4.80 8.56
C SER A 31 8.57 -6.18 9.01
N ASP A 32 8.60 -6.46 10.31
CA ASP A 32 8.99 -7.75 10.86
C ASP A 32 8.01 -8.84 10.46
N THR A 33 6.70 -8.53 10.43
CA THR A 33 5.66 -9.44 9.95
C THR A 33 5.88 -9.80 8.48
N ILE A 34 6.11 -8.80 7.62
CA ILE A 34 6.37 -9.03 6.19
C ILE A 34 7.66 -9.84 6.01
N ASN A 35 8.72 -9.48 6.72
CA ASN A 35 10.01 -10.17 6.65
C ASN A 35 9.96 -11.58 7.24
N HIS A 36 9.07 -11.87 8.19
CA HIS A 36 8.86 -13.22 8.69
C HIS A 36 8.17 -14.11 7.65
N PHE A 37 7.09 -13.63 7.04
CA PHE A 37 6.32 -14.43 6.07
C PHE A 37 6.95 -14.50 4.68
N GLN A 38 7.83 -13.54 4.33
CA GLN A 38 8.53 -13.50 3.04
C GLN A 38 7.58 -13.70 1.84
N PRO A 39 6.50 -12.90 1.69
CA PRO A 39 5.61 -12.99 0.54
C PRO A 39 6.36 -12.62 -0.75
N ASP A 40 5.97 -13.21 -1.87
CA ASP A 40 6.55 -12.83 -3.17
C ASP A 40 5.83 -11.61 -3.78
N LEU A 41 4.57 -11.41 -3.40
CA LEU A 41 3.71 -10.29 -3.78
C LEU A 41 2.90 -9.79 -2.56
N ILE A 42 2.76 -8.48 -2.40
CA ILE A 42 2.00 -7.85 -1.33
C ILE A 42 1.06 -6.80 -1.93
N GLY A 43 -0.24 -6.90 -1.65
CA GLY A 43 -1.19 -5.83 -1.87
C GLY A 43 -1.40 -5.04 -0.58
N PHE A 44 -1.07 -3.75 -0.59
CA PHE A 44 -1.29 -2.84 0.52
C PHE A 44 -2.59 -2.05 0.37
N GLN A 45 -3.18 -1.68 1.50
CA GLN A 45 -4.29 -0.73 1.59
C GLN A 45 -3.99 0.32 2.67
N GLU A 46 -4.57 1.52 2.51
CA GLU A 46 -4.31 2.67 3.37
C GLU A 46 -2.82 3.03 3.48
N LEU A 47 -2.01 2.70 2.48
CA LEU A 47 -0.58 3.00 2.50
C LEU A 47 -0.37 4.52 2.34
N GLN A 48 0.42 5.13 3.21
CA GLN A 48 0.76 6.57 3.17
C GLN A 48 2.28 6.77 3.11
N GLN A 49 2.74 8.01 2.85
CA GLN A 49 4.18 8.28 2.67
C GLN A 49 5.02 7.81 3.86
N GLY A 50 4.56 8.00 5.10
CA GLY A 50 5.32 7.54 6.27
C GLY A 50 5.43 6.01 6.37
N ASN A 51 4.52 5.26 5.76
CA ASN A 51 4.67 3.81 5.61
C ASN A 51 5.70 3.48 4.51
N ILE A 52 5.61 4.17 3.37
CA ILE A 52 6.52 4.00 2.22
C ILE A 52 7.97 4.26 2.64
N ASP A 53 8.21 5.35 3.37
CA ASP A 53 9.54 5.74 3.84
C ASP A 53 10.16 4.67 4.77
N HIS A 54 9.35 4.06 5.63
CA HIS A 54 9.77 2.95 6.50
C HIS A 54 10.05 1.68 5.70
N TYR A 55 9.18 1.34 4.75
CA TYR A 55 9.34 0.15 3.91
C TYR A 55 10.52 0.26 2.94
N ALA A 56 10.87 1.45 2.47
CA ALA A 56 12.07 1.69 1.68
C ALA A 56 13.36 1.30 2.43
N GLN A 57 13.35 1.33 3.76
CA GLN A 57 14.49 0.97 4.60
C GLN A 57 14.47 -0.50 5.06
N THR A 58 13.29 -1.13 5.09
CA THR A 58 13.08 -2.40 5.79
C THR A 58 12.67 -3.56 4.89
N LEU A 59 12.12 -3.30 3.69
CA LEU A 59 11.67 -4.30 2.73
C LEU A 59 12.62 -4.36 1.52
N ASN A 60 13.90 -4.62 1.79
CA ASN A 60 14.91 -4.75 0.75
C ASN A 60 14.58 -5.90 -0.22
N GLY A 61 14.83 -5.68 -1.52
CA GLY A 61 14.57 -6.68 -2.56
C GLY A 61 13.13 -6.70 -3.10
N TYR A 62 12.29 -5.78 -2.63
CA TYR A 62 10.99 -5.51 -3.26
C TYR A 62 11.08 -4.26 -4.13
N ASP A 63 10.38 -4.31 -5.26
CA ASP A 63 9.99 -3.15 -6.03
C ASP A 63 8.46 -2.99 -5.92
N TYR A 64 7.92 -1.85 -6.34
CA TYR A 64 6.51 -1.55 -6.12
C TYR A 64 5.87 -0.64 -7.17
N GLU A 65 4.55 -0.72 -7.23
CA GLU A 65 3.68 0.20 -7.96
C GLU A 65 2.68 0.76 -6.94
N LEU A 66 2.61 2.09 -6.82
CA LEU A 66 1.72 2.73 -5.86
C LEU A 66 0.27 2.74 -6.33
N GLY A 67 0.08 2.82 -7.65
CA GLY A 67 -1.20 3.13 -8.25
C GLY A 67 -1.58 4.61 -8.06
N ALA A 68 -2.87 4.92 -8.09
CA ALA A 68 -3.35 6.28 -7.96
C ALA A 68 -3.40 6.71 -6.50
N GLU A 69 -2.95 7.94 -6.24
CA GLU A 69 -3.19 8.60 -4.96
C GLU A 69 -4.70 8.84 -4.78
N THR A 70 -5.24 8.44 -3.63
CA THR A 70 -6.63 8.75 -3.25
C THR A 70 -6.61 9.66 -2.03
N ALA A 71 -7.30 10.79 -2.09
CA ALA A 71 -7.45 11.72 -0.97
C ALA A 71 -8.87 11.62 -0.40
N ARG A 72 -9.02 11.77 0.91
CA ARG A 72 -10.32 12.16 1.47
C ARG A 72 -10.49 13.66 1.25
N GLU A 73 -11.64 14.14 0.80
CA GLU A 73 -11.89 15.54 0.43
C GLU A 73 -11.42 16.57 1.48
N ASN A 74 -11.35 16.19 2.75
CA ASN A 74 -10.96 17.05 3.87
C ASN A 74 -9.50 16.89 4.35
N ASN A 75 -8.69 16.01 3.75
CA ASN A 75 -7.28 15.81 4.11
C ASN A 75 -6.37 16.41 3.03
N SER A 76 -6.12 17.71 3.14
CA SER A 76 -5.26 18.50 2.26
C SER A 76 -3.77 18.14 2.43
N GLY A 77 -3.36 16.95 1.98
CA GLY A 77 -1.94 16.58 1.83
C GLY A 77 -1.53 15.18 2.28
N SER A 78 -2.46 14.25 2.51
CA SER A 78 -2.14 12.89 2.96
C SER A 78 -2.91 11.85 2.17
N GLY A 79 -2.51 11.64 0.92
CA GLY A 79 -3.06 10.60 0.07
C GLY A 79 -2.77 9.18 0.58
N TYR A 80 -3.64 8.26 0.19
CA TYR A 80 -3.54 6.83 0.46
C TYR A 80 -3.43 6.07 -0.86
N TYR A 81 -2.66 4.99 -0.83
CA TYR A 81 -2.40 4.14 -1.99
C TYR A 81 -2.91 2.72 -1.77
N CYS A 82 -3.29 2.08 -2.89
CA CYS A 82 -3.54 0.65 -3.00
C CYS A 82 -2.34 0.00 -3.71
N ALA A 83 -1.17 0.09 -3.10
CA ALA A 83 0.08 -0.30 -3.73
C ALA A 83 0.24 -1.82 -3.84
N ILE A 84 1.00 -2.26 -4.85
CA ILE A 84 1.44 -3.64 -4.99
C ILE A 84 2.96 -3.68 -4.93
N TYR A 85 3.52 -4.49 -4.04
CA TYR A 85 4.96 -4.74 -3.90
C TYR A 85 5.26 -6.16 -4.40
N TRP A 86 6.38 -6.36 -5.09
CA TRP A 86 6.83 -7.67 -5.56
C TRP A 86 8.33 -7.87 -5.35
N LYS A 87 8.74 -9.12 -5.11
CA LYS A 87 10.17 -9.48 -5.08
C LYS A 87 10.77 -9.41 -6.48
N THR A 88 11.82 -8.61 -6.66
CA THR A 88 12.48 -8.42 -7.97
C THR A 88 13.25 -9.65 -8.43
N GLU A 89 13.65 -10.55 -7.52
CA GLU A 89 14.24 -11.84 -7.87
C GLU A 89 13.24 -12.82 -8.50
N ARG A 90 11.92 -12.54 -8.39
CA ARG A 90 10.85 -13.45 -8.83
C ARG A 90 10.00 -12.91 -9.97
N PHE A 91 9.88 -11.59 -10.10
CA PHE A 91 8.96 -10.96 -11.03
C PHE A 91 9.57 -9.73 -11.69
N ASP A 92 9.28 -9.59 -12.98
CA ASP A 92 9.48 -8.38 -13.75
C ASP A 92 8.14 -7.68 -13.95
N LYS A 93 8.11 -6.35 -13.74
CA LYS A 93 6.95 -5.54 -14.08
C LYS A 93 6.88 -5.37 -15.60
N LEU A 94 5.82 -5.90 -16.21
CA LEU A 94 5.59 -5.76 -17.66
C LEU A 94 4.68 -4.58 -17.99
N ASP A 95 3.65 -4.36 -17.17
CA ASP A 95 2.67 -3.30 -17.34
C ASP A 95 2.00 -2.96 -15.99
N CYS A 96 1.31 -1.83 -15.91
CA CYS A 96 0.48 -1.45 -14.76
C CYS A 96 -0.70 -0.59 -15.17
N GLY A 97 -1.77 -0.65 -14.38
CA GLY A 97 -2.94 0.20 -14.57
C GLY A 97 -3.69 0.40 -13.26
N VAL A 98 -4.51 1.44 -13.24
CA VAL A 98 -5.40 1.79 -12.13
C VAL A 98 -6.72 2.23 -12.71
N PHE A 99 -7.80 1.93 -11.98
CA PHE A 99 -9.12 2.46 -12.25
C PHE A 99 -9.78 2.86 -10.93
N PHE A 100 -10.63 3.87 -10.99
CA PHE A 100 -11.43 4.30 -9.87
C PHE A 100 -12.75 3.53 -9.83
N LEU A 101 -13.22 3.25 -8.62
CA LEU A 101 -14.50 2.58 -8.41
C LEU A 101 -15.61 3.63 -8.57
N ASN A 102 -16.02 3.86 -9.83
CA ASN A 102 -17.14 4.71 -10.23
C ASN A 102 -17.55 4.42 -11.69
N GLU A 103 -18.55 5.13 -12.22
CA GLU A 103 -19.03 5.03 -13.60
C GLU A 103 -18.04 5.54 -14.67
N THR A 104 -17.01 6.30 -14.29
CA THR A 104 -15.95 6.84 -15.17
C THR A 104 -14.56 6.40 -14.70
N PRO A 105 -14.17 5.11 -14.88
CA PRO A 105 -13.07 4.51 -14.13
C PRO A 105 -11.69 5.13 -14.37
N ASP A 106 -11.51 5.89 -15.45
CA ASP A 106 -10.27 6.60 -15.77
C ASP A 106 -10.14 7.97 -15.06
N HIS A 107 -11.18 8.39 -14.33
CA HIS A 107 -11.23 9.68 -13.63
C HIS A 107 -11.64 9.50 -12.17
N TYR A 108 -10.94 10.20 -11.26
CA TYR A 108 -11.32 10.21 -9.85
C TYR A 108 -12.67 10.91 -9.67
N ALA A 109 -13.61 10.19 -9.07
CA ALA A 109 -14.90 10.69 -8.63
C ALA A 109 -15.46 9.77 -7.53
N LEU A 110 -16.17 10.37 -6.57
CA LEU A 110 -17.05 9.63 -5.67
C LEU A 110 -18.30 9.19 -6.45
N ASP A 111 -18.89 8.06 -6.07
CA ASP A 111 -20.06 7.49 -6.75
C ASP A 111 -20.95 6.76 -5.75
N TRP A 112 -22.13 6.30 -6.19
CA TRP A 112 -23.14 5.58 -5.42
C TRP A 112 -23.62 6.30 -4.16
N GLY A 113 -23.66 7.63 -4.23
CA GLY A 113 -24.19 8.48 -3.15
C GLY A 113 -23.25 8.66 -1.95
N VAL A 114 -21.96 8.34 -2.11
CA VAL A 114 -20.93 8.65 -1.12
C VAL A 114 -20.64 10.16 -1.15
N THR A 115 -20.66 10.80 0.02
CA THR A 115 -20.34 12.22 0.24
C THR A 115 -19.11 12.36 1.11
#